data_AF-A0A7J8RXN3-F1
#
_entry.id   AF-A0A7J8RXN3-F1
#
_cell.length_a   1.000
_cell.length_b   1.000
_cell.length_c   1.000
_cell.angle_alpha   90.00
_cell.angle_beta   90.00
_cell.angle_gamma   90.00
#
_symmetry.space_group_name_H-M   'P 1'
#
loop_
_entity.id
_entity.type
_entity.pdbx_description
1 polymer ?
#
loop_
_entity_poly.entity_id
_entity_poly.type
_entity_poly.pdbx_seq_one_letter_code
_entity_poly.pdbx_strand_id
1 'polypeptide(L)'
;MLKEEFEQRWARKSLREMLSTVEELVGKLEESMEDAKEDSKQELLDYQRKKLTERNDALEAMVKALKKETMATMIALSTRINELERELALCRAAVGKGVASAALSNEDVFKPKEFIGTRSACDVDNFLWTMENYFCRTTDKRLGEIGMWQEFQCELKGQFYPEFITKKLGQSCKG
;
A
#
# COMPACT_ATOMS: atom_id res chain seq x y z
N MET A 1 30.85 -26.60 -94.14
CA MET A 1 31.58 -26.56 -92.85
C MET A 1 31.86 -25.16 -92.33
N LEU A 2 32.34 -24.19 -93.13
CA LEU A 2 32.79 -22.88 -92.60
C LEU A 2 31.70 -21.96 -91.99
N LYS A 3 30.44 -22.05 -92.45
CA LYS A 3 29.36 -21.15 -91.99
C LYS A 3 28.87 -21.48 -90.58
N GLU A 4 28.65 -22.76 -90.28
CA GLU A 4 28.23 -23.21 -88.94
C GLU A 4 29.25 -22.89 -87.85
N GLU A 5 30.54 -23.07 -88.13
CA GLU A 5 31.60 -22.74 -87.15
C GLU A 5 31.66 -21.25 -86.83
N PHE A 6 31.42 -20.39 -87.83
CA PHE A 6 31.36 -18.95 -87.63
C PHE A 6 30.18 -18.55 -86.74
N GLU A 7 28.98 -19.06 -87.04
CA GLU A 7 27.78 -18.81 -86.24
C GLU A 7 27.93 -19.31 -84.80
N GLN A 8 28.52 -20.50 -84.61
CA GLN A 8 28.79 -21.01 -83.26
C GLN A 8 29.79 -20.12 -82.49
N ARG A 9 30.84 -19.64 -83.15
CA ARG A 9 31.81 -18.73 -82.52
C ARG A 9 31.17 -17.40 -82.16
N TRP A 10 30.33 -16.86 -83.05
CA TRP A 10 29.59 -15.63 -82.82
C TRP A 10 28.62 -15.78 -81.65
N ALA A 11 27.81 -16.85 -81.64
CA ALA A 11 26.87 -17.15 -80.55
C ALA A 11 27.60 -17.33 -79.21
N ARG A 12 28.73 -18.04 -79.18
CA ARG A 12 29.56 -18.19 -77.96
C ARG A 12 30.12 -16.85 -77.47
N LYS A 13 30.50 -15.95 -78.38
CA LYS A 13 31.00 -14.62 -78.01
C LYS A 13 29.88 -13.77 -77.43
N SER A 14 28.73 -13.74 -78.10
CA SER A 14 27.54 -13.01 -77.64
C SER A 14 27.07 -13.51 -76.26
N LEU A 15 27.03 -14.83 -76.05
CA LEU A 15 26.71 -15.42 -74.73
C LEU A 15 27.69 -14.98 -73.64
N ARG A 16 29.00 -14.92 -73.92
CA ARG A 16 30.00 -14.44 -72.94
C ARG A 16 29.79 -12.98 -72.57
N GLU A 17 29.48 -12.13 -73.53
CA GLU A 17 29.21 -10.70 -73.28
C GLU A 17 27.94 -10.51 -72.44
N MET A 18 26.88 -11.28 -72.73
CA MET A 18 25.67 -11.29 -71.91
C MET A 18 25.93 -11.81 -70.50
N LEU A 19 26.68 -12.91 -70.35
CA LEU A 19 27.07 -13.44 -69.04
C LEU A 19 27.84 -12.41 -68.22
N SER A 20 28.82 -11.74 -68.83
CA SER A 20 29.59 -10.68 -68.17
C SER A 20 28.70 -9.51 -67.72
N THR A 21 27.68 -9.15 -68.51
CA THR A 21 26.71 -8.12 -68.14
C THR A 21 25.84 -8.57 -66.96
N VAL A 22 25.39 -9.83 -66.96
CA VAL A 22 24.60 -10.40 -65.85
C VAL A 22 25.42 -10.48 -64.58
N GLU A 23 26.68 -10.90 -64.64
CA GLU A 23 27.60 -10.94 -63.50
C GLU A 23 27.77 -9.55 -62.86
N GLU A 24 27.94 -8.51 -63.68
CA GLU A 24 28.02 -7.12 -63.19
C GLU A 24 26.71 -6.66 -62.52
N LEU A 25 25.56 -6.97 -63.11
CA LEU A 25 24.26 -6.61 -62.55
C LEU A 25 23.95 -7.36 -61.25
N VAL A 26 24.36 -8.63 -61.14
CA VAL A 26 24.23 -9.41 -59.90
C VAL A 26 25.07 -8.79 -58.80
N GLY A 27 26.33 -8.42 -59.08
CA GLY A 27 27.18 -7.76 -58.09
C GLY A 27 26.59 -6.43 -57.60
N LYS A 28 26.06 -5.60 -58.50
CA LYS A 28 25.38 -4.34 -58.13
C LYS A 28 24.11 -4.59 -57.30
N LEU A 29 23.35 -5.62 -57.64
CA LEU A 29 22.15 -5.98 -56.89
C LEU A 29 22.51 -6.45 -55.47
N GLU A 30 23.51 -7.32 -55.33
CA GLU A 30 24.01 -7.80 -54.04
C GLU A 30 24.47 -6.66 -53.13
N GLU A 31 25.23 -5.70 -53.68
CA GLU A 31 25.64 -4.49 -52.95
C GLU A 31 24.43 -3.68 -52.50
N SER A 32 23.50 -3.37 -53.42
CA SER A 32 22.28 -2.61 -53.08
C SER A 32 21.39 -3.31 -52.04
N MET A 33 21.38 -4.64 -52.04
CA MET A 33 20.63 -5.43 -51.08
C MET A 33 21.25 -5.36 -49.68
N GLU A 34 22.58 -5.40 -49.57
CA GLU A 34 23.23 -5.26 -48.26
C GLU A 34 23.09 -3.83 -47.72
N ASP A 35 23.19 -2.81 -48.57
CA ASP A 35 22.93 -1.42 -48.19
C ASP A 35 21.49 -1.25 -47.68
N ALA A 36 20.48 -1.72 -48.43
CA ALA A 36 19.08 -1.61 -48.04
C ALA A 36 18.77 -2.35 -46.72
N LYS A 37 19.47 -3.46 -46.48
CA LYS A 37 19.36 -4.23 -45.24
C LYS A 37 20.01 -3.50 -44.07
N GLU A 38 21.14 -2.83 -44.28
CA GLU A 38 21.80 -2.05 -43.25
C GLU A 38 20.98 -0.82 -42.87
N ASP A 39 20.44 -0.10 -43.86
CA ASP A 39 19.51 1.01 -43.64
C ASP A 39 18.29 0.56 -42.83
N SER A 40 17.68 -0.58 -43.20
CA SER A 40 16.52 -1.11 -42.47
C SER A 40 16.84 -1.44 -41.01
N LYS A 41 18.03 -2.00 -40.73
CA LYS A 41 18.47 -2.22 -39.34
C LYS A 41 18.69 -0.91 -38.61
N GLN A 42 19.31 0.07 -39.26
CA GLN A 42 19.64 1.35 -38.68
C GLN A 42 18.37 2.12 -38.29
N GLU A 43 17.35 2.15 -39.16
CA GLU A 43 16.05 2.73 -38.87
C GLU A 43 15.37 2.06 -37.66
N LEU A 44 15.41 0.73 -37.58
CA LEU A 44 14.84 -0.01 -36.46
C LEU A 44 15.57 0.33 -35.14
N LEU A 45 16.91 0.37 -35.17
CA LEU A 45 17.72 0.73 -34.02
C LEU A 45 17.45 2.16 -33.56
N ASP A 46 17.31 3.11 -34.48
CA ASP A 46 17.03 4.50 -34.14
C ASP A 46 15.61 4.68 -33.58
N TYR A 47 14.62 3.97 -34.12
CA TYR A 47 13.28 3.91 -33.55
C TYR A 47 13.29 3.34 -32.12
N GLN A 48 13.99 2.23 -31.90
CA GLN A 48 14.11 1.62 -30.57
C GLN A 48 14.84 2.52 -29.60
N ARG A 49 15.94 3.16 -30.03
CA ARG A 49 16.70 4.13 -29.24
C ARG A 49 15.80 5.28 -28.81
N LYS A 50 15.08 5.90 -29.75
CA LYS A 50 14.15 7.01 -29.46
C LYS A 50 13.10 6.61 -28.43
N LYS A 51 12.46 5.44 -28.62
CA LYS A 51 11.44 4.94 -27.69
C LYS A 51 12.02 4.65 -26.29
N LEU A 52 13.25 4.15 -26.21
CA LEU A 52 13.96 3.96 -24.94
C LEU A 52 14.26 5.30 -24.26
N THR A 53 14.72 6.29 -25.01
CA THR A 53 14.97 7.64 -24.48
C THR A 53 13.69 8.26 -23.92
N GLU A 54 12.59 8.23 -24.69
CA GLU A 54 11.29 8.76 -24.24
C GLU A 54 10.80 8.08 -22.94
N ARG A 55 10.97 6.75 -22.82
CA ARG A 55 10.62 6.01 -21.59
C ARG A 55 11.52 6.37 -20.42
N ASN A 56 12.82 6.57 -20.65
CA ASN A 56 13.75 6.97 -19.61
C ASN A 56 13.44 8.38 -19.09
N ASP A 57 13.14 9.32 -19.99
CA ASP A 57 12.77 10.69 -19.61
C ASP A 57 11.48 10.71 -18.78
N ALA A 58 10.48 9.92 -19.19
CA ALA A 58 9.24 9.76 -18.44
C ALA A 58 9.48 9.12 -17.06
N LEU A 59 10.34 8.09 -16.98
CA LEU A 59 10.71 7.45 -15.71
C LEU A 59 11.42 8.45 -14.78
N GLU A 60 12.36 9.23 -15.30
CA GLU A 60 13.08 10.23 -14.53
C GLU A 60 12.12 11.31 -13.98
N ALA A 61 11.16 11.75 -14.80
CA ALA A 61 10.12 12.68 -14.37
C ALA A 61 9.26 12.10 -13.23
N MET A 62 8.82 10.85 -13.36
CA MET A 62 8.04 10.16 -12.30
C MET A 62 8.84 10.03 -11.00
N VAL A 63 10.12 9.65 -11.08
CA VAL A 63 11.00 9.54 -9.91
C VAL A 63 11.19 10.89 -9.24
N LYS A 64 11.38 11.97 -10.00
CA LYS A 64 11.48 13.34 -9.46
C LYS A 64 10.19 13.75 -8.75
N ALA A 65 9.03 13.45 -9.33
CA ALA A 65 7.74 13.73 -8.72
C ALA A 65 7.54 12.97 -7.41
N LEU A 66 7.77 11.66 -7.41
CA LEU A 66 7.65 10.81 -6.23
C LEU A 66 8.60 11.25 -5.12
N LYS A 67 9.84 11.61 -5.47
CA LYS A 67 10.82 12.13 -4.50
C LYS A 67 10.32 13.43 -3.85
N LYS A 68 9.75 14.34 -4.63
CA LYS A 68 9.18 15.60 -4.12
C LYS A 68 8.01 15.34 -3.17
N GLU A 69 7.11 14.43 -3.53
CA GLU A 69 5.97 14.06 -2.68
C GLU A 69 6.45 13.42 -1.37
N THR A 70 7.40 12.48 -1.44
CA THR A 70 8.00 11.82 -0.28
C THR A 70 8.69 12.81 0.65
N MET A 71 9.41 13.80 0.11
CA MET A 71 10.02 14.85 0.91
C MET A 71 8.97 15.73 1.59
N ALA A 72 7.88 16.07 0.89
CA ALA A 72 6.80 16.86 1.46
C ALA A 72 6.08 16.12 2.62
N THR A 73 5.79 14.84 2.45
CA THR A 73 5.19 14.01 3.50
C THR A 73 6.14 13.85 4.69
N MET A 74 7.43 13.65 4.45
CA MET A 74 8.44 13.57 5.51
C MET A 74 8.53 14.87 6.34
N ILE A 75 8.46 16.03 5.69
CA ILE A 75 8.42 17.33 6.39
C ILE A 75 7.15 17.43 7.23
N ALA A 76 5.97 17.16 6.65
CA ALA A 76 4.70 17.24 7.35
C ALA A 76 4.64 16.31 8.58
N LEU A 77 5.13 15.08 8.45
CA LEU A 77 5.21 14.13 9.56
C LEU A 77 6.18 14.62 10.65
N SER A 78 7.37 15.09 10.27
CA SER A 78 8.33 15.66 11.22
C SER A 78 7.74 16.85 11.99
N THR A 79 6.99 17.73 11.31
CA THR A 79 6.29 18.84 11.94
C THR A 79 5.25 18.35 12.94
N ARG A 80 4.44 17.34 12.58
CA ARG A 80 3.41 16.81 13.49
C ARG A 80 4.01 16.09 14.70
N ILE A 81 5.10 15.35 14.51
CA ILE A 81 5.83 14.70 15.62
C ILE A 81 6.31 15.77 16.61
N ASN A 82 6.99 16.81 16.13
CA ASN A 82 7.47 17.89 16.99
C ASN A 82 6.33 18.60 17.75
N GLU A 83 5.18 18.80 17.11
CA GLU A 83 4.01 19.40 17.77
C GLU A 83 3.45 18.49 18.86
N LEU A 84 3.30 17.20 18.57
CA LEU A 84 2.85 16.21 19.55
C LEU A 84 3.83 16.10 20.74
N GLU A 85 5.14 16.17 20.50
CA GLU A 85 6.14 16.19 21.56
C GLU A 85 6.01 17.43 22.44
N ARG A 86 5.72 18.61 21.87
CA ARG A 86 5.42 19.83 22.64
C ARG A 86 4.13 19.71 23.44
N GLU A 87 3.04 19.25 22.83
CA GLU A 87 1.76 18.99 23.49
C GLU A 87 1.95 18.02 24.68
N LEU A 88 2.70 16.93 24.48
CA LEU A 88 3.04 15.97 25.54
C LEU A 88 3.87 16.59 26.66
N ALA A 89 4.83 17.46 26.35
CA ALA A 89 5.62 18.16 27.35
C ALA A 89 4.76 19.13 28.18
N LEU A 90 3.83 19.85 27.56
CA LEU A 90 2.88 20.72 28.25
C LEU A 90 1.94 19.92 29.17
N CYS A 91 1.39 18.81 28.69
CA CYS A 91 0.58 17.91 29.50
C CYS A 91 1.35 17.39 30.72
N ARG A 92 2.59 16.94 30.52
CA ARG A 92 3.48 16.49 31.63
C ARG A 92 3.75 17.61 32.62
N ALA A 93 4.01 18.83 32.15
CA ALA A 93 4.27 19.99 33.00
C ALA A 93 3.02 20.44 33.79
N ALA A 94 1.83 20.38 33.18
CA ALA A 94 0.57 20.71 33.84
C ALA A 94 0.24 19.69 34.95
N VAL A 95 0.45 18.40 34.69
CA VAL A 95 0.35 17.34 35.71
C VAL A 95 1.36 17.57 36.84
N GLY A 96 2.58 18.00 36.52
CA GLY A 96 3.61 18.31 37.52
C GLY A 96 3.38 19.61 38.32
N LYS A 97 2.60 20.57 37.81
CA LYS A 97 2.31 21.87 38.46
C LYS A 97 0.95 21.95 39.14
N GLY A 98 0.08 20.97 38.91
CA GLY A 98 -1.29 20.94 39.40
C GLY A 98 -1.51 20.08 40.65
N VAL A 99 -0.85 20.38 41.78
CA VAL A 99 -1.44 20.12 43.13
C VAL A 99 -0.98 21.22 44.09
N ALA A 100 -1.46 22.44 43.89
CA ALA A 100 -1.57 23.46 44.92
C ALA A 100 -2.64 24.50 44.55
N SER A 101 -3.91 24.08 44.48
CA SER A 101 -5.04 24.77 45.12
C SER A 101 -6.39 24.16 44.70
N ALA A 102 -7.07 23.66 45.72
CA ALA A 102 -8.53 23.63 45.91
C ALA A 102 -9.43 22.88 44.92
N ALA A 103 -9.91 21.74 45.43
CA ALA A 103 -11.31 21.31 45.36
C ALA A 103 -11.87 20.93 43.98
N LEU A 104 -11.27 19.93 43.35
CA LEU A 104 -12.05 18.82 42.80
C LEU A 104 -11.41 17.56 43.35
N SER A 105 -11.97 17.11 44.47
CA SER A 105 -11.85 15.76 45.01
C SER A 105 -10.74 14.92 44.36
N ASN A 106 -9.55 14.95 44.98
CA ASN A 106 -8.82 13.72 45.22
C ASN A 106 -9.66 12.83 46.17
N GLU A 107 -10.93 12.58 45.84
CA GLU A 107 -11.54 11.33 46.25
C GLU A 107 -10.64 10.33 45.56
N ASP A 108 -9.95 9.53 46.37
CA ASP A 108 -9.30 8.31 45.93
C ASP A 108 -10.04 7.78 44.71
N VAL A 109 -9.30 7.48 43.64
CA VAL A 109 -9.83 6.58 42.63
C VAL A 109 -10.16 5.32 43.44
N PHE A 110 -11.40 5.23 43.92
CA PHE A 110 -11.81 4.21 44.86
C PHE A 110 -11.62 2.93 44.08
N LYS A 111 -10.57 2.17 44.43
CA LYS A 111 -10.43 0.80 43.96
C LYS A 111 -11.81 0.17 44.21
N PRO A 112 -12.51 -0.29 43.16
CA PRO A 112 -13.85 -0.81 43.33
C PRO A 112 -13.83 -1.82 44.46
N LYS A 113 -14.75 -1.65 45.41
CA LYS A 113 -14.83 -2.54 46.58
C LYS A 113 -14.94 -3.97 46.06
N GLU A 114 -14.19 -4.89 46.67
CA GLU A 114 -14.19 -6.29 46.26
C GLU A 114 -15.62 -6.82 46.23
N PHE A 115 -16.01 -7.42 45.10
CA PHE A 115 -17.32 -8.03 44.98
C PHE A 115 -17.34 -9.31 45.82
N ILE A 116 -18.16 -9.33 46.86
CA ILE A 116 -18.18 -10.41 47.86
C ILE A 116 -18.99 -11.63 47.36
N GLY A 117 -19.49 -11.60 46.12
CA GLY A 117 -20.19 -12.74 45.52
C GLY A 117 -21.66 -12.88 45.93
N THR A 118 -22.28 -11.82 46.45
CA THR A 118 -23.71 -11.84 46.81
C THR A 118 -24.57 -12.05 45.56
N ARG A 119 -25.51 -13.01 45.60
CA ARG A 119 -26.48 -13.27 44.52
C ARG A 119 -27.66 -12.27 44.57
N SER A 120 -27.32 -10.99 44.53
CA SER A 120 -28.26 -9.87 44.56
C SER A 120 -28.09 -9.05 43.28
N ALA A 121 -29.19 -8.84 42.56
CA ALA A 121 -29.22 -8.02 41.36
C ALA A 121 -28.68 -6.60 41.65
N CYS A 122 -29.12 -6.01 42.75
CA CYS A 122 -28.68 -4.67 43.17
C CYS A 122 -27.17 -4.61 43.41
N ASP A 123 -26.60 -5.63 44.08
CA ASP A 123 -25.16 -5.63 44.41
C ASP A 123 -24.27 -5.78 43.17
N VAL A 124 -24.70 -6.62 42.22
CA VAL A 124 -23.95 -6.81 40.97
C VAL A 124 -24.08 -5.59 40.06
N ASP A 125 -25.26 -4.97 39.95
CA ASP A 125 -25.42 -3.73 39.18
C ASP A 125 -24.57 -2.60 39.77
N ASN A 126 -24.57 -2.44 41.09
CA ASN A 126 -23.73 -1.46 41.78
C ASN A 126 -22.24 -1.70 41.54
N PHE A 127 -21.80 -2.97 41.55
CA PHE A 127 -20.42 -3.34 41.24
C PHE A 127 -20.04 -3.02 39.79
N LEU A 128 -20.88 -3.41 38.82
CA LEU A 128 -20.63 -3.15 37.40
C LEU A 128 -20.59 -1.64 37.10
N TRP A 129 -21.51 -0.87 37.69
CA TRP A 129 -21.52 0.58 37.57
C TRP A 129 -20.23 1.21 38.13
N THR A 130 -19.75 0.71 39.28
CA THR A 130 -18.49 1.18 39.89
C THR A 130 -17.28 0.85 39.02
N MET A 131 -17.22 -0.36 38.45
CA MET A 131 -16.14 -0.79 37.57
C MET A 131 -16.12 0.00 36.26
N GLU A 132 -17.28 0.23 35.65
CA GLU A 132 -17.42 1.02 34.42
C GLU A 132 -16.94 2.46 34.65
N ASN A 133 -17.35 3.08 35.76
CA ASN A 133 -16.89 4.41 36.14
C ASN A 133 -15.38 4.43 36.46
N TYR A 134 -14.82 3.37 37.07
CA TYR A 134 -13.38 3.23 37.30
C TYR A 134 -12.59 3.15 35.99
N PHE A 135 -13.00 2.29 35.05
CA PHE A 135 -12.30 2.14 33.76
C PHE A 135 -12.44 3.38 32.87
N CYS A 136 -13.62 4.01 32.83
CA CYS A 136 -13.83 5.25 32.07
C CYS A 136 -13.02 6.43 32.61
N ARG A 137 -12.63 6.42 33.89
CA ARG A 137 -11.78 7.44 34.51
C ARG A 137 -10.28 7.17 34.37
N THR A 138 -9.89 5.91 34.21
CA THR A 138 -8.48 5.47 34.19
C THR A 138 -7.93 5.20 32.78
N THR A 139 -8.78 5.08 31.77
CA THR A 139 -8.38 4.84 30.38
C THR A 139 -8.85 5.97 29.46
N ASP A 140 -7.98 6.43 28.54
CA ASP A 140 -8.37 7.38 27.48
C ASP A 140 -9.54 6.76 26.69
N LYS A 141 -10.60 7.53 26.44
CA LYS A 141 -11.90 7.10 25.88
C LYS A 141 -11.81 6.39 24.50
N ARG A 142 -10.61 6.29 23.93
CA ARG A 142 -10.30 5.69 22.63
C ARG A 142 -10.23 4.15 22.62
N LEU A 143 -10.29 3.50 23.78
CA LEU A 143 -10.39 2.02 23.89
C LEU A 143 -11.84 1.53 24.10
N GLY A 144 -12.84 2.42 24.02
CA GLY A 144 -14.23 2.19 24.45
C GLY A 144 -15.11 1.29 23.58
N GLU A 145 -14.54 0.36 22.81
CA GLU A 145 -15.31 -0.70 22.13
C GLU A 145 -14.54 -2.02 22.19
N ILE A 146 -14.29 -2.52 23.41
CA ILE A 146 -13.83 -3.89 23.59
C ILE A 146 -15.07 -4.75 23.82
N GLY A 147 -15.45 -5.59 22.84
CA GLY A 147 -16.56 -6.54 22.94
C GLY A 147 -16.52 -7.41 24.22
N MET A 148 -15.32 -7.64 24.78
CA MET A 148 -15.14 -8.37 26.04
C MET A 148 -15.83 -7.74 27.26
N TRP A 149 -16.04 -6.42 27.31
CA TRP A 149 -16.69 -5.80 28.48
C TRP A 149 -18.19 -6.10 28.54
N GLN A 150 -18.87 -6.03 27.40
CA GLN A 150 -20.30 -6.34 27.29
C GLN A 150 -20.55 -7.84 27.52
N GLU A 151 -19.66 -8.71 27.02
CA GLU A 151 -19.70 -10.15 27.27
C GLU A 151 -19.50 -10.48 28.75
N PHE A 152 -18.51 -9.85 29.41
CA PHE A 152 -18.28 -9.99 30.84
C PHE A 152 -19.47 -9.53 31.68
N GLN A 153 -20.07 -8.39 31.36
CA GLN A 153 -21.30 -7.92 32.02
C GLN A 153 -22.42 -8.96 31.90
N CYS A 154 -22.60 -9.57 30.73
CA CYS A 154 -23.62 -10.59 30.52
C CYS A 154 -23.34 -11.88 31.32
N GLU A 155 -22.09 -12.35 31.35
CA GLU A 155 -21.71 -13.57 32.07
C GLU A 155 -21.85 -13.39 33.59
N LEU A 156 -21.35 -12.27 34.13
CA LEU A 156 -21.45 -11.97 35.55
C LEU A 156 -22.92 -11.84 35.99
N LYS A 157 -23.75 -11.15 35.19
CA LYS A 157 -25.20 -11.09 35.45
C LYS A 157 -25.83 -12.48 35.39
N GLY A 158 -25.46 -13.31 34.42
CA GLY A 158 -25.95 -14.69 34.31
C GLY A 158 -25.63 -15.57 35.53
N GLN A 159 -24.47 -15.39 36.16
CA GLN A 159 -24.07 -16.21 37.31
C GLN A 159 -24.68 -15.76 38.65
N PHE A 160 -24.92 -14.45 38.82
CA PHE A 160 -25.30 -13.86 40.12
C PHE A 160 -26.71 -13.27 40.18
N TYR A 161 -27.44 -13.23 39.06
CA TYR A 161 -28.86 -12.85 39.03
C TYR A 161 -29.74 -14.08 38.85
N PRO A 162 -30.45 -14.51 39.90
CA PRO A 162 -31.42 -15.59 39.80
C PRO A 162 -32.50 -15.34 38.71
N GLU A 163 -32.87 -14.08 38.48
CA GLU A 163 -33.91 -13.68 37.51
C GLU A 163 -33.40 -13.38 36.10
N PHE A 164 -32.09 -13.24 35.89
CA PHE A 164 -31.54 -12.99 34.55
C PHE A 164 -31.50 -14.28 33.71
N ILE A 165 -31.32 -15.42 34.38
CA ILE A 165 -31.37 -16.76 33.78
C ILE A 165 -32.78 -17.07 33.26
N THR A 166 -33.83 -16.69 34.01
CA THR A 166 -35.23 -16.95 33.61
C THR A 166 -35.66 -16.09 32.41
N LYS A 167 -35.12 -14.87 32.25
CA LYS A 167 -35.34 -14.04 31.05
C LYS A 167 -34.62 -14.55 29.80
N LYS A 168 -33.39 -15.08 29.90
CA LYS A 168 -32.70 -15.68 28.75
C LYS A 168 -33.33 -17.00 28.28
N LEU A 169 -33.82 -17.84 29.20
CA LEU A 169 -34.55 -19.07 28.84
C LEU A 169 -35.94 -18.79 28.27
N GLY A 170 -36.59 -17.68 28.66
CA GLY A 170 -37.89 -17.27 28.12
C GLY A 170 -37.85 -16.66 26.70
N GLN A 171 -36.68 -16.23 26.21
CA GLN A 171 -36.52 -15.75 24.83
C GLN A 171 -36.08 -16.83 23.84
N SER A 172 -35.58 -17.98 24.32
CA SER A 172 -35.29 -19.16 23.48
C SER A 172 -36.54 -20.03 23.23
N CYS A 173 -37.62 -19.81 23.98
CA CYS A 173 -38.92 -20.48 23.81
C CYS A 173 -40.00 -19.54 23.29
N LYS A 174 -39.72 -18.81 22.21
CA LYS A 174 -40.73 -18.32 21.27
C LYS A 174 -40.18 -18.52 19.86
N GLY A 175 -40.54 -19.65 19.27
CA GLY A 175 -40.54 -19.82 17.82
C GLY A 175 -41.63 -18.97 17.18
#